data_AF-A0A5G2RC56-F1
#
_entry.id   AF-A0A5G2RC56-F1
#
_cell.length_a   1.000
_cell.length_b   1.000
_cell.length_c   1.000
_cell.angle_alpha   90.00
_cell.angle_beta   90.00
_cell.angle_gamma   90.00
#
_symmetry.space_group_name_H-M   'P 1'
#
loop_
_entity.id
_entity.type
_entity.pdbx_description
1 polymer ?
#
loop_
_entity_poly.entity_id
_entity_poly.type
_entity_poly.pdbx_seq_one_letter_code
_entity_poly.pdbx_strand_id
1 'polypeptide(L)'
;MPSGGGCHGPGAARGPVAAARRPVDAHRQHDPAARSQVGWKFLGQGIESELQLQPTLQLQKHWILEPTAPGWESHLCLCSDLSCCSWIPNPLCHVNSDMMVTDSNGAVKLPQLCKFCDVRSSTCDNQKSCLSNCSITAICEKPQEVCVAVWRKNDENITIETVCHDPKIAYHGFVLDDAASSKCIMKERKGSGETFFMCSCSSDECNDHIIFSEEYATNNPDLLLVIFQVTGVSLLPPLGIAIAVIITFYCYRVHRQQKLSPSWDSGKPRKLMEFSEHLAIILEDDRSDISSTCANNINHNTELLPIELDTLVGKGRFAEVYKAKLRQNTSEQFETVAVKIFPYEEYASWKTEKDIFSDINLKHENILQFLTAEERKTELGKQYWLITAFHAKGNLQEYLTRHVISWEDLRRLGGSLARGIAHLHSDHTLCGRPKMPIVHRDLKSSNILVKGDLTCCLCDFGLSLRLDPTLSVDDLANSGQVGTARYMAPEVLESRMNLENVESFKQTDVYSMALVLWEMTSRCNAVGEVKDYEPPFGSKVREHPCVESMKDNVLRDRGRPEIPSSWLNHQGIQTVCETLAECWDHDPEARLTAQCVAERFSELEHLDRLSGRSSSEEKIPEHGSLNTTK
;
A
#
# COMPACT_ATOMS: atom_id res chain seq x y z
N MET A 1 21.02 -41.85 -64.75
CA MET A 1 22.45 -41.73 -65.15
C MET A 1 22.76 -40.26 -65.35
N PRO A 2 23.97 -39.78 -65.04
CA PRO A 2 24.84 -40.10 -63.89
C PRO A 2 25.04 -38.80 -63.05
N SER A 3 25.79 -38.65 -61.96
CA SER A 3 26.64 -39.47 -61.06
C SER A 3 26.83 -38.62 -59.78
N GLY A 4 27.03 -39.11 -58.56
CA GLY A 4 27.53 -40.40 -58.12
C GLY A 4 28.97 -40.26 -57.63
N GLY A 5 29.22 -40.31 -56.31
CA GLY A 5 30.57 -40.15 -55.75
C GLY A 5 30.63 -40.06 -54.23
N GLY A 6 30.55 -41.21 -53.55
CA GLY A 6 30.90 -41.34 -52.13
C GLY A 6 31.90 -42.48 -51.92
N CYS A 7 32.82 -42.33 -50.98
CA CYS A 7 33.76 -43.35 -50.48
C CYS A 7 33.97 -43.07 -48.98
N HIS A 8 33.43 -43.91 -48.09
CA HIS A 8 34.12 -45.07 -47.47
C HIS A 8 35.26 -44.72 -46.50
N GLY A 9 35.03 -45.00 -45.20
CA GLY A 9 36.10 -45.23 -44.22
C GLY A 9 36.71 -46.63 -44.35
N PRO A 10 37.66 -47.01 -43.48
CA PRO A 10 37.26 -47.71 -42.25
C PRO A 10 38.11 -47.38 -41.01
N GLY A 11 37.75 -47.94 -39.84
CA GLY A 11 38.49 -47.76 -38.58
C GLY A 11 39.02 -49.06 -37.96
N ALA A 12 39.88 -48.91 -36.95
CA ALA A 12 40.28 -49.89 -35.92
C ALA A 12 41.01 -49.09 -34.82
N ALA A 13 40.80 -49.15 -33.50
CA ALA A 13 40.43 -50.17 -32.51
C ALA A 13 41.60 -50.39 -31.52
N ARG A 14 41.26 -50.61 -30.22
CA ARG A 14 42.11 -50.99 -29.04
C ARG A 14 42.74 -49.85 -28.21
N GLY A 15 42.32 -49.74 -26.95
CA GLY A 15 43.15 -49.29 -25.81
C GLY A 15 43.78 -50.51 -25.11
N PRO A 16 43.93 -50.57 -23.77
CA PRO A 16 43.99 -49.53 -22.73
C PRO A 16 45.23 -49.69 -21.79
N VAL A 17 45.56 -48.70 -20.95
CA VAL A 17 46.40 -48.89 -19.74
C VAL A 17 45.92 -47.96 -18.60
N ALA A 18 45.98 -48.44 -17.36
CA ALA A 18 45.50 -47.76 -16.14
C ALA A 18 46.53 -47.79 -14.99
N ALA A 19 46.37 -46.86 -14.03
CA ALA A 19 46.98 -46.82 -12.67
C ALA A 19 48.53 -46.71 -12.59
N ALA A 20 49.19 -46.12 -11.58
CA ALA A 20 48.87 -45.97 -10.15
C ALA A 20 49.81 -44.96 -9.44
N ARG A 21 49.33 -44.38 -8.31
CA ARG A 21 50.00 -44.10 -7.00
C ARG A 21 51.47 -43.57 -6.90
N ARG A 22 51.62 -42.41 -6.22
CA ARG A 22 52.40 -42.04 -4.98
C ARG A 22 53.60 -42.94 -4.51
N PRO A 23 54.57 -42.51 -3.64
CA PRO A 23 54.50 -41.49 -2.56
C PRO A 23 55.81 -40.68 -2.21
N VAL A 24 55.86 -40.12 -0.98
CA VAL A 24 57.01 -39.63 -0.15
C VAL A 24 57.37 -38.13 -0.37
N ASP A 25 56.99 -37.16 0.49
CA ASP A 25 57.25 -36.93 1.94
C ASP A 25 58.71 -36.48 2.23
N ALA A 26 59.06 -35.54 3.12
CA ALA A 26 58.34 -34.63 4.02
C ALA A 26 59.19 -33.32 4.16
N HIS A 27 59.15 -32.42 5.17
CA HIS A 27 58.42 -32.32 6.45
C HIS A 27 58.48 -30.87 7.00
N ARG A 28 57.35 -30.25 7.35
CA ARG A 28 57.17 -29.58 8.66
C ARG A 28 55.71 -29.23 8.94
N GLN A 29 55.17 -29.85 9.98
CA GLN A 29 53.88 -29.53 10.61
C GLN A 29 54.14 -28.67 11.86
N HIS A 30 53.15 -27.90 12.31
CA HIS A 30 52.46 -28.18 13.59
C HIS A 30 51.17 -27.37 13.71
N ASP A 31 50.22 -27.98 14.43
CA ASP A 31 48.80 -27.63 14.66
C ASP A 31 48.41 -28.39 15.96
N PRO A 32 47.23 -28.24 16.61
CA PRO A 32 46.46 -27.05 17.00
C PRO A 32 46.13 -27.01 18.53
N ALA A 33 45.25 -26.07 18.92
CA ALA A 33 44.28 -26.10 20.04
C ALA A 33 44.71 -25.84 21.51
N ALA A 34 44.15 -24.79 22.14
CA ALA A 34 43.16 -24.88 23.24
C ALA A 34 42.89 -23.55 23.98
N ARG A 35 41.61 -23.31 24.31
CA ARG A 35 41.05 -22.55 25.48
C ARG A 35 41.67 -21.20 25.92
N SER A 36 40.84 -20.16 25.89
CA SER A 36 40.54 -19.38 27.10
C SER A 36 39.13 -18.78 27.05
N GLN A 37 38.31 -19.05 28.06
CA GLN A 37 37.10 -18.29 28.35
C GLN A 37 37.46 -17.06 29.19
N VAL A 38 36.87 -15.91 28.87
CA VAL A 38 36.66 -14.82 29.83
C VAL A 38 35.23 -14.31 29.59
N GLY A 39 34.30 -14.27 30.55
CA GLY A 39 34.44 -14.55 31.97
C GLY A 39 34.10 -13.34 32.85
N TRP A 40 32.93 -12.72 32.63
CA TRP A 40 32.36 -11.74 33.55
C TRP A 40 31.04 -12.25 34.10
N LYS A 41 31.10 -12.91 35.26
CA LYS A 41 29.98 -12.89 36.22
C LYS A 41 30.08 -11.57 36.99
N PHE A 42 28.96 -10.88 37.15
CA PHE A 42 28.72 -10.16 38.40
C PHE A 42 27.53 -10.80 39.10
N LEU A 43 27.71 -11.07 40.39
CA LEU A 43 26.66 -11.53 41.29
C LEU A 43 25.75 -10.35 41.61
N GLY A 44 24.44 -10.60 41.69
CA GLY A 44 23.49 -9.59 42.12
C GLY A 44 23.46 -9.43 43.64
N GLN A 45 23.00 -8.26 44.08
CA GLN A 45 22.24 -8.06 45.31
C GLN A 45 21.33 -6.86 45.07
N GLY A 46 20.05 -7.00 45.43
CA GLY A 46 19.05 -5.96 45.16
C GLY A 46 19.01 -4.88 46.24
N ILE A 47 18.42 -3.74 45.89
CA ILE A 47 17.73 -2.87 46.84
C ILE A 47 16.38 -2.56 46.22
N GLU A 48 15.31 -2.95 46.92
CA GLU A 48 13.97 -2.45 46.66
C GLU A 48 13.91 -0.97 47.07
N SER A 49 13.33 -0.12 46.23
CA SER A 49 12.77 1.14 46.69
C SER A 49 11.48 1.41 45.93
N GLU A 50 10.36 1.19 46.61
CA GLU A 50 9.06 1.69 46.17
C GLU A 50 9.14 3.20 46.01
N LEU A 51 8.73 3.70 44.84
CA LEU A 51 8.33 5.08 44.65
C LEU A 51 6.97 5.08 43.95
N GLN A 52 5.93 4.87 44.75
CA GLN A 52 4.58 5.26 44.34
C GLN A 52 4.56 6.77 44.11
N LEU A 53 4.30 7.22 42.89
CA LEU A 53 3.80 8.56 42.59
C LEU A 53 2.97 8.53 41.30
N GLN A 54 1.97 9.41 41.25
CA GLN A 54 0.82 9.38 40.34
C GLN A 54 1.16 9.81 38.89
N PRO A 55 0.32 9.47 37.89
CA PRO A 55 0.58 9.80 36.50
C PRO A 55 0.37 11.29 36.20
N THR A 56 1.48 12.04 36.10
CA THR A 56 1.55 13.30 35.34
C THR A 56 2.91 13.36 34.63
N LEU A 57 2.94 12.97 33.36
CA LEU A 57 4.15 12.95 32.54
C LEU A 57 4.04 13.99 31.43
N GLN A 58 4.71 15.13 31.62
CA GLN A 58 5.12 15.98 30.51
C GLN A 58 6.29 15.31 29.76
N LEU A 59 6.31 15.46 28.44
CA LEU A 59 7.37 14.93 27.56
C LEU A 59 8.74 15.57 27.88
N GLN A 60 9.69 14.79 28.41
CA GLN A 60 11.11 15.15 28.41
C GLN A 60 11.86 14.40 27.28
N LYS A 61 12.23 15.14 26.24
CA LYS A 61 13.09 14.66 25.15
C LYS A 61 14.52 14.40 25.67
N HIS A 62 15.12 13.29 25.26
CA HIS A 62 16.52 12.96 25.53
C HIS A 62 17.32 12.90 24.23
N TRP A 63 18.57 13.39 24.26
CA TRP A 63 19.49 13.43 23.12
C TRP A 63 20.71 12.53 23.37
N ILE A 64 21.20 11.83 22.35
CA ILE A 64 22.39 10.98 22.42
C ILE A 64 23.50 11.60 21.57
N LEU A 65 24.71 11.70 22.13
CA LEU A 65 25.94 12.04 21.41
C LEU A 65 26.70 10.75 21.10
N GLU A 66 26.93 10.44 19.82
CA GLU A 66 27.89 9.40 19.43
C GLU A 66 29.31 9.99 19.25
N PRO A 67 30.37 9.29 19.70
CA PRO A 67 31.75 9.76 19.51
C PRO A 67 32.29 9.39 18.13
N THR A 68 32.52 10.39 17.27
CA THR A 68 33.20 10.22 15.99
C THR A 68 34.74 10.17 16.13
N ALA A 69 35.41 9.51 15.18
CA ALA A 69 36.87 9.42 15.13
C ALA A 69 37.51 10.81 14.84
N PRO A 70 38.74 11.07 15.29
CA PRO A 70 39.35 12.39 15.19
C PRO A 70 39.58 12.81 13.73
N GLY A 71 38.85 13.83 13.27
CA GLY A 71 39.03 14.43 11.94
C GLY A 71 37.75 14.82 11.18
N TRP A 72 36.55 14.58 11.74
CA TRP A 72 35.26 14.95 11.12
C TRP A 72 34.45 15.85 12.06
N GLU A 73 33.75 16.84 11.51
CA GLU A 73 32.90 17.77 12.25
C GLU A 73 31.64 17.08 12.80
N SER A 74 31.16 17.54 13.96
CA SER A 74 30.01 16.97 14.64
C SER A 74 28.68 17.43 14.01
N HIS A 75 27.83 16.49 13.60
CA HIS A 75 26.46 16.78 13.16
C HIS A 75 25.44 16.34 14.21
N LEU A 76 24.58 17.27 14.67
CA LEU A 76 23.34 16.90 15.38
C LEU A 76 22.21 16.66 14.37
N CYS A 77 21.66 15.44 14.32
CA CYS A 77 20.38 15.14 13.67
C CYS A 77 19.23 15.27 14.68
N LEU A 78 18.13 15.92 14.27
CA LEU A 78 16.96 16.20 15.11
C LEU A 78 16.01 14.99 15.12
N CYS A 79 16.38 13.93 15.86
CA CYS A 79 15.56 12.73 16.02
C CYS A 79 14.33 12.98 16.91
N SER A 80 13.15 13.10 16.32
CA SER A 80 11.97 12.42 16.86
C SER A 80 12.01 10.97 16.35
N ASP A 81 12.40 10.07 17.25
CA ASP A 81 12.69 8.65 17.04
C ASP A 81 13.91 8.29 16.18
N LEU A 82 14.48 7.12 16.48
CA LEU A 82 15.81 6.64 16.10
C LEU A 82 15.92 6.19 14.63
N SER A 83 15.71 7.10 13.68
CA SER A 83 16.07 6.85 12.27
C SER A 83 16.03 8.11 11.39
N CYS A 84 17.12 8.88 11.32
CA CYS A 84 17.47 9.72 10.15
C CYS A 84 18.83 10.40 10.29
N CYS A 85 19.78 10.05 9.41
CA CYS A 85 20.79 10.97 8.87
C CYS A 85 21.20 10.48 7.46
N SER A 86 20.47 10.87 6.41
CA SER A 86 20.97 10.79 5.03
C SER A 86 20.54 12.03 4.23
N TRP A 87 21.41 12.47 3.33
CA TRP A 87 21.42 13.83 2.82
C TRP A 87 20.51 14.00 1.60
N ILE A 88 19.69 15.06 1.59
CA ILE A 88 18.99 15.53 0.39
C ILE A 88 19.73 16.76 -0.15
N PRO A 89 20.17 16.78 -1.43
CA PRO A 89 20.62 18.00 -2.08
C PRO A 89 19.40 18.84 -2.49
N ASN A 90 18.83 19.58 -1.53
CA ASN A 90 17.85 20.63 -1.78
C ASN A 90 18.30 21.88 -0.99
N PRO A 91 18.22 23.12 -1.51
CA PRO A 91 18.93 24.28 -0.94
C PRO A 91 18.51 24.75 0.47
N LEU A 92 17.56 24.06 1.10
CA LEU A 92 16.90 24.45 2.35
C LEU A 92 17.21 23.51 3.54
N CYS A 93 18.06 22.50 3.36
CA CYS A 93 18.41 21.53 4.42
C CYS A 93 19.85 21.61 4.90
N HIS A 94 20.33 22.83 5.18
CA HIS A 94 21.51 23.07 6.02
C HIS A 94 21.10 23.81 7.30
N VAL A 95 20.61 23.09 8.30
CA VAL A 95 20.59 23.59 9.68
C VAL A 95 21.89 23.15 10.33
N ASN A 96 22.91 24.00 10.27
CA ASN A 96 24.18 23.74 10.95
C ASN A 96 23.94 23.66 12.47
N SER A 97 24.74 22.90 13.21
CA SER A 97 24.62 22.88 14.67
C SER A 97 24.90 24.25 15.31
N ASP A 98 25.59 25.15 14.60
CA ASP A 98 25.79 26.56 14.96
C ASP A 98 24.52 27.43 14.82
N MET A 99 23.50 26.96 14.09
CA MET A 99 22.23 27.68 13.88
C MET A 99 21.21 27.40 14.99
N MET A 100 21.54 26.59 15.99
CA MET A 100 20.68 26.31 17.14
C MET A 100 21.17 27.07 18.37
N VAL A 101 20.34 27.93 18.94
CA VAL A 101 20.68 28.68 20.18
C VAL A 101 19.76 28.25 21.30
N THR A 102 20.34 27.81 22.42
CA THR A 102 19.62 27.62 23.68
C THR A 102 19.30 28.97 24.32
N ASP A 103 18.04 29.18 24.70
CA ASP A 103 17.66 30.36 25.49
C ASP A 103 18.21 30.30 26.93
N SER A 104 17.97 31.36 27.72
CA SER A 104 18.41 31.42 29.12
C SER A 104 17.75 30.38 30.04
N ASN A 105 16.76 29.64 29.56
CA ASN A 105 16.04 28.59 30.26
C ASN A 105 16.43 27.17 29.77
N GLY A 106 17.36 27.06 28.81
CA GLY A 106 17.83 25.80 28.25
C GLY A 106 16.96 25.25 27.10
N ALA A 107 15.99 26.00 26.59
CA ALA A 107 15.17 25.58 25.45
C ALA A 107 15.90 25.87 24.13
N VAL A 108 16.02 24.85 23.26
CA VAL A 108 16.62 24.99 21.92
C VAL A 108 15.67 25.76 21.01
N LYS A 109 16.10 26.94 20.56
CA LYS A 109 15.35 27.75 19.59
C LYS A 109 15.76 27.36 18.16
N LEU A 110 14.78 26.94 17.37
CA LEU A 110 14.93 26.69 15.93
C LEU A 110 15.04 28.02 15.15
N PRO A 111 15.73 28.06 14.00
CA PRO A 111 15.72 29.24 13.13
C PRO A 111 14.35 29.39 12.46
N GLN A 112 13.93 30.64 12.25
CA GLN A 112 12.59 30.97 11.75
C GLN A 112 12.44 30.63 10.25
N LEU A 113 11.25 30.20 9.83
CA LEU A 113 10.88 30.04 8.42
C LEU A 113 10.14 31.30 7.94
N CYS A 114 10.60 31.97 6.88
CA CYS A 114 10.02 33.22 6.38
C CYS A 114 9.84 33.22 4.85
N LYS A 115 8.91 34.05 4.34
CA LYS A 115 8.94 34.44 2.93
C LYS A 115 10.10 35.38 2.67
N PHE A 116 10.68 35.28 1.48
CA PHE A 116 11.76 36.14 1.00
C PHE A 116 11.45 36.72 -0.38
N CYS A 117 11.72 38.02 -0.56
CA CYS A 117 11.77 38.68 -1.85
C CYS A 117 12.46 40.05 -1.75
N ASP A 118 13.32 40.33 -2.73
CA ASP A 118 13.83 41.67 -2.98
C ASP A 118 12.69 42.64 -3.37
N VAL A 119 13.00 43.94 -3.32
CA VAL A 119 12.05 45.03 -3.65
C VAL A 119 11.39 44.80 -5.01
N ARG A 120 10.07 44.60 -4.98
CA ARG A 120 9.26 44.31 -6.17
C ARG A 120 7.92 45.03 -6.16
N SER A 121 7.35 45.28 -7.33
CA SER A 121 6.01 45.87 -7.47
C SER A 121 4.93 44.97 -6.86
N SER A 122 3.96 45.57 -6.17
CA SER A 122 2.81 44.86 -5.59
C SER A 122 1.49 45.56 -5.88
N THR A 123 0.42 44.79 -5.99
CA THR A 123 -0.97 45.29 -6.08
C THR A 123 -1.63 45.45 -4.70
N CYS A 124 -0.89 45.24 -3.61
CA CYS A 124 -1.37 45.42 -2.24
C CYS A 124 -1.67 46.89 -1.93
N ASP A 125 -2.94 47.29 -1.97
CA ASP A 125 -3.34 48.57 -1.39
C ASP A 125 -3.27 48.54 0.15
N ASN A 126 -3.14 49.72 0.75
CA ASN A 126 -2.99 49.89 2.19
C ASN A 126 -4.32 49.99 2.95
N GLN A 127 -5.43 49.44 2.41
CA GLN A 127 -6.76 49.66 3.00
C GLN A 127 -7.14 48.65 4.08
N LYS A 128 -6.66 47.40 4.04
CA LYS A 128 -7.06 46.32 4.97
C LYS A 128 -5.92 45.37 5.32
N SER A 129 -5.77 44.31 4.54
CA SER A 129 -4.70 43.32 4.61
C SER A 129 -4.46 42.73 3.23
N CYS A 130 -3.27 42.19 2.99
CA CYS A 130 -2.87 41.64 1.70
C CYS A 130 -1.83 40.53 1.86
N LEU A 131 -1.57 39.81 0.78
CA LEU A 131 -0.44 38.88 0.69
C LEU A 131 0.79 39.57 0.11
N SER A 132 1.98 39.19 0.58
CA SER A 132 3.26 39.59 -0.02
C SER A 132 3.38 39.04 -1.44
N ASN A 133 2.76 37.88 -1.70
CA ASN A 133 2.82 37.07 -2.92
C ASN A 133 4.26 36.62 -3.26
N CYS A 134 5.16 36.58 -2.28
CA CYS A 134 6.57 36.25 -2.50
C CYS A 134 6.79 34.74 -2.60
N SER A 135 7.45 34.30 -3.67
CA SER A 135 7.48 32.90 -4.11
C SER A 135 8.59 32.05 -3.50
N ILE A 136 9.48 32.67 -2.71
CA ILE A 136 10.59 31.99 -2.04
C ILE A 136 10.24 31.90 -0.56
N THR A 137 10.31 30.69 -0.01
CA THR A 137 10.34 30.43 1.43
C THR A 137 11.74 29.98 1.79
N ALA A 138 12.31 30.55 2.86
CA ALA A 138 13.65 30.19 3.34
C ALA A 138 13.70 30.16 4.88
N ILE A 139 14.63 29.36 5.40
CA ILE A 139 15.00 29.36 6.82
C ILE A 139 16.01 30.51 7.03
N CYS A 140 15.83 31.32 8.07
CA CYS A 140 16.74 32.42 8.38
C CYS A 140 18.14 31.90 8.77
N GLU A 141 19.19 32.64 8.38
CA GLU A 141 20.59 32.24 8.60
C GLU A 141 20.96 32.22 10.09
N LYS A 142 20.30 33.03 10.92
CA LYS A 142 20.58 33.10 12.37
C LYS A 142 19.32 32.87 13.21
N PRO A 143 19.39 32.09 14.32
CA PRO A 143 18.22 31.72 15.12
C PRO A 143 17.55 32.88 15.88
N GLN A 144 18.20 34.03 16.00
CA GLN A 144 17.60 35.24 16.55
C GLN A 144 16.88 36.12 15.51
N GLU A 145 17.02 35.83 14.21
CA GLU A 145 16.33 36.58 13.16
C GLU A 145 14.82 36.30 13.18
N VAL A 146 14.05 37.30 12.77
CA VAL A 146 12.59 37.26 12.67
C VAL A 146 12.16 37.63 11.25
N CYS A 147 10.95 37.25 10.88
CA CYS A 147 10.40 37.59 9.58
C CYS A 147 10.01 39.07 9.55
N VAL A 148 10.44 39.78 8.50
CA VAL A 148 10.13 41.19 8.27
C VAL A 148 9.43 41.34 6.91
N ALA A 149 8.49 42.27 6.83
CA ALA A 149 7.98 42.82 5.58
C ALA A 149 8.05 44.35 5.61
N VAL A 150 8.37 44.96 4.47
CA VAL A 150 8.32 46.41 4.29
C VAL A 150 7.53 46.74 3.04
N TRP A 151 6.62 47.70 3.16
CA TRP A 151 5.74 48.20 2.09
C TRP A 151 6.02 49.68 1.87
N ARG A 152 6.18 50.09 0.61
CA ARG A 152 6.39 51.49 0.22
C ARG A 152 5.41 51.89 -0.88
N LYS A 153 5.05 53.17 -0.93
CA LYS A 153 4.22 53.73 -1.98
C LYS A 153 4.82 55.06 -2.45
N ASN A 154 5.24 55.08 -3.69
CA ASN A 154 5.63 56.28 -4.44
C ASN A 154 4.48 56.64 -5.39
N ASP A 155 4.51 57.81 -6.02
CA ASP A 155 3.32 58.50 -6.57
C ASP A 155 2.37 57.66 -7.45
N GLU A 156 2.86 56.65 -8.18
CA GLU A 156 2.03 55.65 -8.88
C GLU A 156 2.40 54.17 -8.61
N ASN A 157 3.46 53.88 -7.85
CA ASN A 157 3.99 52.52 -7.67
C ASN A 157 4.03 52.10 -6.20
N ILE A 158 3.51 50.90 -5.92
CA ILE A 158 3.60 50.23 -4.63
C ILE A 158 4.65 49.12 -4.70
N THR A 159 5.53 49.03 -3.70
CA THR A 159 6.55 47.97 -3.61
C THR A 159 6.54 47.25 -2.27
N ILE A 160 6.84 45.95 -2.31
CA ILE A 160 7.06 45.11 -1.13
C ILE A 160 8.47 44.49 -1.19
N GLU A 161 9.09 44.34 -0.02
CA GLU A 161 10.24 43.47 0.25
C GLU A 161 9.93 42.59 1.48
N THR A 162 10.46 41.37 1.52
CA THR A 162 10.38 40.49 2.71
C THR A 162 11.72 39.82 2.98
N VAL A 163 12.13 39.78 4.25
CA VAL A 163 13.50 39.44 4.66
C VAL A 163 13.56 38.83 6.06
N CYS A 164 14.60 38.04 6.34
CA CYS A 164 15.00 37.65 7.70
C CYS A 164 15.92 38.72 8.30
N HIS A 165 15.63 39.22 9.49
CA HIS A 165 16.47 40.26 10.11
C HIS A 165 16.57 40.14 11.64
N ASP A 166 17.73 40.48 12.20
CA ASP A 166 17.97 40.42 13.66
C ASP A 166 17.30 41.63 14.33
N PRO A 167 16.30 41.43 15.21
CA PRO A 167 15.53 42.54 15.79
C PRO A 167 16.36 43.46 16.70
N LYS A 168 17.59 43.07 17.08
CA LYS A 168 18.54 43.92 17.82
C LYS A 168 19.30 44.89 16.93
N ILE A 169 19.28 44.70 15.61
CA ILE A 169 19.95 45.54 14.62
C ILE A 169 18.90 46.44 13.96
N ALA A 170 19.19 47.74 13.79
CA ALA A 170 18.25 48.63 13.12
C ALA A 170 18.12 48.31 11.62
N TYR A 171 16.89 48.12 11.14
CA TYR A 171 16.55 47.94 9.72
C TYR A 171 15.94 49.23 9.16
N HIS A 172 16.46 49.73 8.03
CA HIS A 172 16.15 51.09 7.51
C HIS A 172 16.26 52.22 8.56
N GLY A 173 17.14 52.06 9.55
CA GLY A 173 17.33 53.02 10.65
C GLY A 173 16.36 52.89 11.83
N PHE A 174 15.45 51.91 11.82
CA PHE A 174 14.49 51.65 12.90
C PHE A 174 14.75 50.30 13.60
N VAL A 175 14.57 50.25 14.91
CA VAL A 175 14.58 49.00 15.69
C VAL A 175 13.23 48.29 15.52
N LEU A 176 13.25 46.95 15.44
CA LEU A 176 12.04 46.14 15.28
C LEU A 176 11.38 45.90 16.65
N ASP A 177 10.33 46.66 16.94
CA ASP A 177 9.59 46.63 18.21
C ASP A 177 8.56 45.49 18.30
N ASP A 178 8.12 44.92 17.17
CA ASP A 178 7.09 43.86 17.12
C ASP A 178 7.65 42.44 16.99
N ALA A 179 8.93 42.21 17.24
CA ALA A 179 9.59 40.91 17.00
C ALA A 179 8.95 39.71 17.72
N ALA A 180 8.15 39.95 18.76
CA ALA A 180 7.38 38.92 19.49
C ALA A 180 5.94 38.71 18.97
N SER A 181 5.51 39.45 17.94
CA SER A 181 4.17 39.29 17.34
C SER A 181 4.09 38.02 16.50
N SER A 182 2.97 37.31 16.55
CA SER A 182 2.67 36.21 15.62
C SER A 182 2.11 36.69 14.26
N LYS A 183 1.84 37.99 14.11
CA LYS A 183 1.25 38.60 12.90
C LYS A 183 2.04 39.82 12.43
N CYS A 184 2.18 40.00 11.12
CA CYS A 184 2.86 41.16 10.55
C CYS A 184 1.91 42.37 10.45
N ILE A 185 1.86 43.17 11.52
CA ILE A 185 1.04 44.39 11.62
C ILE A 185 1.88 45.59 11.21
N MET A 186 1.51 46.26 10.12
CA MET A 186 2.26 47.34 9.49
C MET A 186 2.21 48.65 10.29
N LYS A 187 3.39 49.15 10.68
CA LYS A 187 3.57 50.45 11.33
C LYS A 187 4.21 51.46 10.39
N GLU A 188 3.67 52.67 10.36
CA GLU A 188 4.24 53.81 9.62
C GLU A 188 5.62 54.23 10.17
N ARG A 189 6.57 54.45 9.27
CA ARG A 189 7.93 54.93 9.53
C ARG A 189 8.28 56.08 8.57
N LYS A 190 9.15 56.98 9.02
CA LYS A 190 9.54 58.20 8.31
C LYS A 190 11.06 58.30 8.22
N GLY A 191 11.62 57.86 7.09
CA GLY A 191 13.06 57.86 6.84
C GLY A 191 13.42 58.73 5.64
N SER A 192 14.43 59.59 5.77
CA SER A 192 15.08 60.31 4.65
C SER A 192 14.18 61.15 3.72
N GLY A 193 12.92 61.41 4.08
CA GLY A 193 11.93 62.13 3.25
C GLY A 193 10.79 61.25 2.72
N GLU A 194 10.86 59.93 2.89
CA GLU A 194 9.85 58.97 2.43
C GLU A 194 9.08 58.36 3.62
N THR A 195 7.76 58.24 3.45
CA THR A 195 6.86 57.48 4.34
C THR A 195 6.71 56.06 3.83
N PHE A 196 7.01 55.08 4.69
CA PHE A 196 6.85 53.67 4.39
C PHE A 196 6.32 52.91 5.60
N PHE A 197 5.91 51.66 5.41
CA PHE A 197 5.38 50.81 6.47
C PHE A 197 6.27 49.58 6.64
N MET A 198 6.49 49.16 7.89
CA MET A 198 7.21 47.92 8.19
C MET A 198 6.48 47.11 9.28
N CYS A 199 6.67 45.80 9.26
CA CYS A 199 6.26 44.90 10.33
C CYS A 199 7.30 43.79 10.53
N SER A 200 7.36 43.27 11.76
CA SER A 200 8.18 42.11 12.14
C SER A 200 7.33 41.10 12.90
N CYS A 201 7.60 39.80 12.73
CA CYS A 201 6.85 38.74 13.40
C CYS A 201 7.64 37.42 13.49
N SER A 202 7.23 36.52 14.39
CA SER A 202 7.95 35.28 14.77
C SER A 202 7.13 33.99 14.67
N SER A 203 6.13 33.97 13.78
CA SER A 203 5.46 32.73 13.34
C SER A 203 5.95 32.37 11.95
N ASP A 204 5.91 31.08 11.59
CA ASP A 204 6.39 30.65 10.28
C ASP A 204 5.57 31.26 9.14
N GLU A 205 6.28 31.77 8.13
CA GLU A 205 5.77 32.53 6.98
C GLU A 205 4.90 33.75 7.33
N CYS A 206 4.94 34.26 8.56
CA CYS A 206 4.04 35.32 9.04
C CYS A 206 4.16 36.65 8.28
N ASN A 207 5.28 36.89 7.60
CA ASN A 207 5.51 38.06 6.77
C ASN A 207 4.85 37.98 5.38
N ASP A 208 4.18 36.87 5.04
CA ASP A 208 3.32 36.81 3.86
C ASP A 208 2.00 37.57 4.06
N HIS A 209 1.38 37.48 5.24
CA HIS A 209 0.08 38.12 5.50
C HIS A 209 0.23 39.46 6.25
N ILE A 210 0.12 40.54 5.48
CA ILE A 210 0.39 41.93 5.88
C ILE A 210 -0.91 42.64 6.28
N ILE A 211 -0.94 43.34 7.42
CA ILE A 211 -2.16 43.93 8.01
C ILE A 211 -1.96 45.43 8.29
N PHE A 212 -2.88 46.31 7.85
CA PHE A 212 -2.74 47.78 7.95
C PHE A 212 -3.69 48.49 8.95
N SER A 213 -4.71 47.82 9.50
CA SER A 213 -5.64 48.44 10.46
C SER A 213 -6.08 47.46 11.57
N GLU A 214 -6.10 47.94 12.81
CA GLU A 214 -6.38 47.13 14.01
C GLU A 214 -7.89 46.90 14.27
N GLU A 215 -8.80 47.60 13.59
CA GLU A 215 -10.26 47.49 13.84
C GLU A 215 -10.87 46.12 13.50
N TYR A 216 -10.14 45.22 12.82
CA TYR A 216 -10.59 43.85 12.50
C TYR A 216 -9.93 42.76 13.37
N ALA A 217 -9.15 43.13 14.39
CA ALA A 217 -8.54 42.16 15.32
C ALA A 217 -9.56 41.53 16.29
N THR A 218 -10.67 42.22 16.59
CA THR A 218 -11.73 41.73 17.49
C THR A 218 -13.12 42.17 17.04
N ASN A 219 -14.04 41.20 16.91
CA ASN A 219 -15.48 41.34 16.66
C ASN A 219 -15.92 41.67 15.22
N ASN A 220 -16.36 40.65 14.47
CA ASN A 220 -17.24 40.80 13.30
C ASN A 220 -18.62 40.19 13.59
N PRO A 221 -19.63 40.99 14.00
CA PRO A 221 -21.00 40.49 14.13
C PRO A 221 -21.66 40.21 12.77
N ASP A 222 -21.20 40.86 11.69
CA ASP A 222 -21.84 40.77 10.37
C ASP A 222 -21.54 39.47 9.61
N LEU A 223 -20.40 38.82 9.86
CA LEU A 223 -20.03 37.56 9.20
C LEU A 223 -21.02 36.43 9.55
N LEU A 224 -21.47 36.36 10.81
CA LEU A 224 -22.50 35.40 11.23
C LEU A 224 -23.83 35.66 10.51
N LEU A 225 -24.24 36.92 10.36
CA LEU A 225 -25.50 37.28 9.71
C LEU A 225 -25.51 36.84 8.23
N VAL A 226 -24.41 37.07 7.51
CA VAL A 226 -24.24 36.64 6.11
C VAL A 226 -24.20 35.11 6.01
N ILE A 227 -23.47 34.41 6.92
CA ILE A 227 -23.45 32.95 6.95
C ILE A 227 -24.86 32.38 7.13
N PHE A 228 -25.68 32.91 8.07
CA PHE A 228 -27.04 32.44 8.28
C PHE A 228 -27.96 32.67 7.06
N GLN A 229 -27.82 33.80 6.35
CA GLN A 229 -28.59 34.04 5.13
C GLN A 229 -28.18 33.11 3.98
N VAL A 230 -26.88 32.93 3.75
CA VAL A 230 -26.38 32.08 2.66
C VAL A 230 -26.65 30.59 2.92
N THR A 231 -26.45 30.11 4.16
CA THR A 231 -26.78 28.71 4.52
C THR A 231 -28.29 28.47 4.48
N GLY A 232 -29.12 29.40 4.96
CA GLY A 232 -30.58 29.28 4.87
C GLY A 232 -31.06 29.14 3.42
N VAL A 233 -30.65 30.05 2.54
CA VAL A 233 -31.09 30.05 1.13
C VAL A 233 -30.53 28.85 0.35
N SER A 234 -29.31 28.39 0.66
CA SER A 234 -28.65 27.32 -0.10
C SER A 234 -29.00 25.91 0.38
N LEU A 235 -29.27 25.71 1.68
CA LEU A 235 -29.49 24.38 2.27
C LEU A 235 -30.97 24.02 2.44
N LEU A 236 -31.88 24.98 2.60
CA LEU A 236 -33.31 24.69 2.73
C LEU A 236 -33.92 24.03 1.47
N PRO A 237 -33.61 24.45 0.22
CA PRO A 237 -34.11 23.76 -0.97
C PRO A 237 -33.69 22.28 -1.09
N PRO A 238 -32.38 21.90 -1.01
CA PRO A 238 -32.00 20.49 -1.08
C PRO A 238 -32.47 19.68 0.12
N LEU A 239 -32.54 20.27 1.33
CA LEU A 239 -33.13 19.59 2.50
C LEU A 239 -34.63 19.31 2.29
N GLY A 240 -35.37 20.25 1.71
CA GLY A 240 -36.78 20.07 1.33
C GLY A 240 -36.96 18.96 0.28
N ILE A 241 -36.07 18.89 -0.72
CA ILE A 241 -36.05 17.81 -1.73
C ILE A 241 -35.75 16.47 -1.06
N ALA A 242 -34.74 16.39 -0.18
CA ALA A 242 -34.40 15.16 0.53
C ALA A 242 -35.58 14.66 1.40
N ILE A 243 -36.24 15.55 2.14
CA ILE A 243 -37.44 15.23 2.92
C ILE A 243 -38.59 14.77 2.00
N ALA A 244 -38.81 15.43 0.86
CA ALA A 244 -39.82 15.03 -0.12
C ALA A 244 -39.54 13.63 -0.71
N VAL A 245 -38.28 13.31 -1.01
CA VAL A 245 -37.86 11.97 -1.47
C VAL A 245 -38.07 10.92 -0.38
N ILE A 246 -37.71 11.21 0.87
CA ILE A 246 -37.92 10.30 2.01
C ILE A 246 -39.42 10.05 2.24
N ILE A 247 -40.25 11.10 2.22
CA ILE A 247 -41.71 10.96 2.35
C ILE A 247 -42.28 10.17 1.17
N THR A 248 -41.86 10.45 -0.06
CA THR A 248 -42.32 9.73 -1.26
C THR A 248 -41.93 8.26 -1.20
N PHE A 249 -40.70 7.94 -0.78
CA PHE A 249 -40.22 6.57 -0.58
C PHE A 249 -40.96 5.84 0.55
N TYR A 250 -41.24 6.54 1.66
CA TYR A 250 -42.02 6.02 2.77
C TYR A 250 -43.47 5.72 2.35
N CYS A 251 -44.15 6.67 1.72
CA CYS A 251 -45.49 6.48 1.16
C CYS A 251 -45.50 5.36 0.11
N TYR A 252 -44.48 5.26 -0.75
CA TYR A 252 -44.34 4.16 -1.70
C TYR A 252 -44.18 2.80 -1.00
N ARG A 253 -43.35 2.69 0.04
CA ARG A 253 -43.22 1.43 0.81
C ARG A 253 -44.50 1.06 1.54
N VAL A 254 -45.17 2.01 2.20
CA VAL A 254 -46.45 1.77 2.90
C VAL A 254 -47.54 1.37 1.91
N HIS A 255 -47.68 2.07 0.78
CA HIS A 255 -48.69 1.76 -0.24
C HIS A 255 -48.39 0.44 -0.98
N ARG A 256 -47.11 0.06 -1.12
CA ARG A 256 -46.69 -1.26 -1.62
C ARG A 256 -46.97 -2.37 -0.61
N GLN A 257 -46.76 -2.14 0.69
CA GLN A 257 -47.14 -3.08 1.75
C GLN A 257 -48.67 -3.28 1.83
N GLN A 258 -49.46 -2.21 1.68
CA GLN A 258 -50.93 -2.30 1.63
C GLN A 258 -51.44 -3.05 0.41
N LYS A 259 -50.79 -2.93 -0.76
CA LYS A 259 -51.12 -3.73 -1.96
C LYS A 259 -50.72 -5.22 -1.88
N LEU A 260 -49.95 -5.63 -0.86
CA LEU A 260 -49.50 -7.01 -0.65
C LEU A 260 -50.28 -7.74 0.45
N SER A 261 -51.38 -7.17 0.95
CA SER A 261 -52.26 -7.82 1.93
C SER A 261 -53.69 -7.97 1.41
N PRO A 262 -54.07 -9.16 0.92
CA PRO A 262 -55.43 -9.65 1.00
C PRO A 262 -55.62 -10.34 2.36
N SER A 263 -56.41 -9.70 3.24
CA SER A 263 -57.35 -10.34 4.16
C SER A 263 -56.92 -11.63 4.88
N TRP A 264 -56.71 -11.56 6.20
CA TRP A 264 -57.54 -12.34 7.15
C TRP A 264 -57.51 -11.77 8.58
N ASP A 265 -58.53 -12.15 9.34
CA ASP A 265 -59.03 -11.47 10.55
C ASP A 265 -58.86 -12.36 11.81
N SER A 266 -58.95 -11.75 12.99
CA SER A 266 -59.22 -12.36 14.30
C SER A 266 -58.15 -13.23 15.00
N GLY A 267 -57.23 -12.56 15.70
CA GLY A 267 -57.06 -12.64 17.17
C GLY A 267 -56.80 -13.97 17.93
N LYS A 268 -55.57 -14.11 18.49
CA LYS A 268 -55.26 -14.19 19.95
C LYS A 268 -53.76 -14.44 20.23
N PRO A 269 -53.22 -14.07 21.42
CA PRO A 269 -51.77 -14.11 21.69
C PRO A 269 -51.31 -15.34 22.50
N ARG A 270 -50.08 -15.83 22.22
CA ARG A 270 -49.17 -16.73 22.98
C ARG A 270 -48.01 -17.08 22.04
N LYS A 271 -46.78 -17.44 22.45
CA LYS A 271 -46.03 -17.33 23.72
C LYS A 271 -44.55 -17.57 23.35
N LEU A 272 -43.59 -17.01 24.09
CA LEU A 272 -42.16 -17.29 23.93
C LEU A 272 -41.86 -18.81 24.01
N MET A 273 -41.17 -19.38 23.01
CA MET A 273 -40.46 -20.67 23.09
C MET A 273 -39.39 -20.78 21.98
N GLU A 274 -38.38 -21.63 22.19
CA GLU A 274 -37.12 -21.72 21.45
C GLU A 274 -37.14 -22.62 20.20
N PHE A 275 -36.06 -22.51 19.40
CA PHE A 275 -35.47 -23.50 18.48
C PHE A 275 -36.24 -23.93 17.20
N SER A 276 -35.63 -23.71 16.03
CA SER A 276 -34.96 -24.76 15.21
C SER A 276 -34.65 -24.29 13.76
N GLU A 277 -33.80 -25.04 13.07
CA GLU A 277 -33.22 -24.79 11.74
C GLU A 277 -34.16 -25.11 10.55
N HIS A 278 -33.64 -24.90 9.33
CA HIS A 278 -34.19 -25.22 8.00
C HIS A 278 -35.29 -24.30 7.43
N LEU A 279 -34.95 -23.42 6.47
CA LEU A 279 -34.93 -23.77 5.04
C LEU A 279 -34.40 -22.58 4.21
N ALA A 280 -33.29 -22.73 3.49
CA ALA A 280 -32.85 -21.79 2.46
C ALA A 280 -33.06 -22.43 1.09
N ILE A 281 -33.84 -21.77 0.23
CA ILE A 281 -34.20 -22.30 -1.11
C ILE A 281 -33.02 -22.07 -2.06
N ILE A 282 -32.60 -23.13 -2.73
CA ILE A 282 -31.59 -23.12 -3.80
C ILE A 282 -32.27 -22.66 -5.10
N LEU A 283 -31.57 -21.82 -5.86
CA LEU A 283 -31.78 -21.68 -7.31
C LEU A 283 -30.55 -22.27 -7.99
N GLU A 284 -30.77 -23.28 -8.82
CA GLU A 284 -29.73 -23.89 -9.65
C GLU A 284 -29.57 -23.09 -10.95
N ASP A 285 -28.36 -23.04 -11.49
CA ASP A 285 -28.12 -22.79 -12.92
C ASP A 285 -26.94 -23.66 -13.38
N ASP A 286 -27.06 -24.23 -14.57
CA ASP A 286 -26.39 -25.47 -14.96
C ASP A 286 -25.13 -25.21 -15.82
N ARG A 287 -23.93 -25.54 -15.30
CA ARG A 287 -22.79 -25.99 -16.15
C ARG A 287 -21.63 -26.64 -15.38
N SER A 288 -21.48 -27.94 -15.62
CA SER A 288 -20.28 -28.80 -15.57
C SER A 288 -18.93 -28.07 -15.83
N ASP A 289 -17.79 -28.34 -15.18
CA ASP A 289 -17.41 -29.42 -14.25
C ASP A 289 -16.33 -28.96 -13.25
N ILE A 290 -16.43 -29.39 -11.98
CA ILE A 290 -15.37 -29.96 -11.11
C ILE A 290 -15.99 -30.22 -9.73
N SER A 291 -15.78 -31.43 -9.18
CA SER A 291 -16.49 -32.00 -8.01
C SER A 291 -16.73 -31.04 -6.84
N SER A 292 -17.98 -30.58 -6.69
CA SER A 292 -18.48 -29.97 -5.46
C SER A 292 -19.20 -31.00 -4.58
N THR A 293 -18.44 -31.84 -3.87
CA THR A 293 -19.00 -32.79 -2.90
C THR A 293 -18.09 -32.95 -1.68
N CYS A 294 -18.70 -33.09 -0.50
CA CYS A 294 -18.10 -33.38 0.82
C CYS A 294 -17.09 -32.39 1.47
N ALA A 295 -17.48 -31.13 1.68
CA ALA A 295 -16.82 -30.26 2.69
C ALA A 295 -17.77 -29.44 3.60
N ASN A 296 -19.07 -29.34 3.28
CA ASN A 296 -19.99 -28.40 3.95
C ASN A 296 -21.02 -29.04 4.92
N ASN A 297 -20.72 -30.22 5.48
CA ASN A 297 -21.57 -30.84 6.51
C ASN A 297 -20.78 -31.78 7.44
N ILE A 298 -19.70 -31.28 8.04
CA ILE A 298 -19.05 -31.92 9.19
C ILE A 298 -19.28 -31.02 10.40
N ASN A 299 -20.34 -31.33 11.16
CA ASN A 299 -20.47 -30.89 12.55
C ASN A 299 -19.19 -31.24 13.32
N HIS A 300 -18.82 -30.41 14.30
CA HIS A 300 -17.60 -30.55 15.10
C HIS A 300 -17.42 -31.94 15.75
N ASN A 301 -16.79 -32.85 15.01
CA ASN A 301 -16.18 -34.05 15.57
C ASN A 301 -14.72 -33.73 15.88
N THR A 302 -14.27 -34.08 17.09
CA THR A 302 -12.89 -33.88 17.59
C THR A 302 -11.85 -34.82 16.95
N GLU A 303 -12.12 -35.32 15.74
CA GLU A 303 -11.28 -36.27 15.02
C GLU A 303 -10.54 -35.58 13.87
N LEU A 304 -9.23 -35.81 13.79
CA LEU A 304 -8.37 -35.25 12.76
C LEU A 304 -8.64 -35.91 11.40
N LEU A 305 -8.59 -35.15 10.32
CA LEU A 305 -8.77 -35.67 8.97
C LEU A 305 -7.68 -36.71 8.62
N PRO A 306 -8.01 -37.78 7.88
CA PRO A 306 -7.06 -38.83 7.48
C PRO A 306 -6.15 -38.36 6.33
N ILE A 307 -5.21 -37.48 6.68
CA ILE A 307 -4.28 -36.82 5.76
C ILE A 307 -2.91 -37.52 5.79
N GLU A 308 -2.42 -37.88 4.61
CA GLU A 308 -1.09 -38.42 4.34
C GLU A 308 -0.26 -37.37 3.59
N LEU A 309 0.79 -36.84 4.22
CA LEU A 309 1.71 -35.89 3.57
C LEU A 309 2.50 -36.61 2.47
N ASP A 310 2.64 -35.96 1.31
CA ASP A 310 3.29 -36.50 0.12
C ASP A 310 4.62 -35.78 -0.15
N THR A 311 4.57 -34.52 -0.61
CA THR A 311 5.75 -33.78 -1.09
C THR A 311 5.75 -32.36 -0.54
N LEU A 312 6.89 -31.87 -0.04
CA LEU A 312 7.08 -30.45 0.30
C LEU A 312 7.06 -29.64 -1.00
N VAL A 313 6.10 -28.72 -1.15
CA VAL A 313 5.92 -27.89 -2.36
C VAL A 313 6.29 -26.43 -2.15
N GLY A 314 6.47 -25.97 -0.91
CA GLY A 314 6.93 -24.61 -0.64
C GLY A 314 7.33 -24.41 0.81
N LYS A 315 8.17 -23.40 1.06
CA LYS A 315 8.56 -22.97 2.41
C LYS A 315 8.42 -21.45 2.49
N GLY A 316 7.40 -20.99 3.20
CA GLY A 316 7.15 -19.57 3.45
C GLY A 316 7.93 -19.06 4.66
N ARG A 317 7.66 -17.82 5.06
CA ARG A 317 8.26 -17.19 6.25
C ARG A 317 7.92 -17.92 7.54
N PHE A 318 6.67 -18.38 7.68
CA PHE A 318 6.10 -18.90 8.93
C PHE A 318 5.79 -20.40 8.92
N ALA A 319 5.79 -21.03 7.74
CA ALA A 319 5.24 -22.37 7.56
C ALA A 319 5.83 -23.11 6.36
N GLU A 320 5.76 -24.43 6.42
CA GLU A 320 6.05 -25.33 5.29
C GLU A 320 4.73 -25.78 4.65
N VAL A 321 4.68 -25.80 3.32
CA VAL A 321 3.50 -26.21 2.56
C VAL A 321 3.77 -27.55 1.90
N TYR A 322 2.95 -28.54 2.24
CA TYR A 322 3.00 -29.89 1.69
C TYR A 322 1.80 -30.14 0.77
N LYS A 323 2.05 -30.76 -0.38
CA LYS A 323 1.02 -31.54 -1.07
C LYS A 323 0.72 -32.76 -0.21
N ALA A 324 -0.56 -33.09 -0.05
CA ALA A 324 -1.00 -34.23 0.75
C ALA A 324 -2.22 -34.91 0.12
N LYS A 325 -2.50 -36.13 0.58
CA LYS A 325 -3.69 -36.92 0.19
C LYS A 325 -4.67 -36.94 1.35
N LEU A 326 -5.87 -36.44 1.14
CA LEU A 326 -7.00 -36.60 2.06
C LEU A 326 -7.76 -37.86 1.65
N ARG A 327 -7.71 -38.91 2.48
CA ARG A 327 -8.41 -40.17 2.19
C ARG A 327 -9.90 -40.05 2.53
N GLN A 328 -10.77 -40.64 1.72
CA GLN A 328 -12.19 -40.75 2.05
C GLN A 328 -12.47 -42.13 2.66
N ASN A 329 -13.36 -42.20 3.66
CA ASN A 329 -13.50 -43.35 4.58
C ASN A 329 -13.89 -44.71 3.96
N THR A 330 -14.16 -44.79 2.66
CA THR A 330 -14.73 -45.98 2.00
C THR A 330 -14.19 -46.28 0.59
N SER A 331 -13.08 -45.68 0.15
CA SER A 331 -12.50 -45.94 -1.19
C SER A 331 -11.00 -45.70 -1.27
N GLU A 332 -10.32 -46.28 -2.27
CA GLU A 332 -8.91 -45.95 -2.61
C GLU A 332 -8.76 -44.55 -3.23
N GLN A 333 -9.87 -43.87 -3.51
CA GLN A 333 -9.88 -42.49 -3.97
C GLN A 333 -9.47 -41.53 -2.85
N PHE A 334 -8.60 -40.59 -3.19
CA PHE A 334 -8.14 -39.52 -2.30
C PHE A 334 -8.30 -38.18 -3.01
N GLU A 335 -8.60 -37.14 -2.22
CA GLU A 335 -8.52 -35.76 -2.68
C GLU A 335 -7.09 -35.25 -2.49
N THR A 336 -6.57 -34.47 -3.44
CA THR A 336 -5.25 -33.83 -3.28
C THR A 336 -5.44 -32.46 -2.63
N VAL A 337 -4.85 -32.28 -1.45
CA VAL A 337 -4.98 -31.06 -0.64
C VAL A 337 -3.60 -30.42 -0.39
N ALA A 338 -3.59 -29.12 -0.11
CA ALA A 338 -2.42 -28.39 0.36
C ALA A 338 -2.51 -28.22 1.88
N VAL A 339 -1.44 -28.60 2.59
CA VAL A 339 -1.33 -28.54 4.05
C VAL A 339 -0.21 -27.58 4.40
N LYS A 340 -0.56 -26.43 4.99
CA LYS A 340 0.39 -25.44 5.52
C LYS A 340 0.61 -25.72 7.00
N ILE A 341 1.82 -26.12 7.35
CA ILE A 341 2.22 -26.59 8.69
C ILE A 341 3.06 -25.51 9.37
N PHE A 342 2.58 -25.03 10.50
CA PHE A 342 3.24 -24.03 11.35
C PHE A 342 3.82 -24.74 12.59
N PRO A 343 5.05 -24.39 13.00
CA PRO A 343 5.60 -24.80 14.29
C PRO A 343 4.88 -24.07 15.44
N TYR A 344 5.17 -24.44 16.69
CA TYR A 344 4.48 -23.89 17.85
C TYR A 344 4.70 -22.37 18.03
N GLU A 345 5.90 -21.91 17.70
CA GLU A 345 6.35 -20.52 17.78
C GLU A 345 5.54 -19.60 16.85
N GLU A 346 5.03 -20.14 15.74
CA GLU A 346 4.29 -19.41 14.69
C GLU A 346 2.76 -19.51 14.85
N TYR A 347 2.29 -19.84 16.06
CA TYR A 347 0.87 -19.91 16.41
C TYR A 347 0.10 -18.62 16.08
N ALA A 348 0.72 -17.45 16.26
CA ALA A 348 0.09 -16.17 15.94
C ALA A 348 -0.23 -16.06 14.44
N SER A 349 0.73 -16.38 13.58
CA SER A 349 0.60 -16.41 12.12
C SER A 349 -0.49 -17.39 11.67
N TRP A 350 -0.50 -18.62 12.22
CA TRP A 350 -1.56 -19.61 11.96
C TRP A 350 -2.94 -19.11 12.39
N LYS A 351 -3.03 -18.47 13.57
CA LYS A 351 -4.30 -17.97 14.12
C LYS A 351 -4.86 -16.83 13.26
N THR A 352 -4.04 -15.88 12.83
CA THR A 352 -4.46 -14.80 11.92
C THR A 352 -5.02 -15.37 10.63
N GLU A 353 -4.32 -16.30 9.98
CA GLU A 353 -4.82 -16.94 8.75
C GLU A 353 -6.11 -17.73 8.98
N LYS A 354 -6.19 -18.51 10.07
CA LYS A 354 -7.39 -19.24 10.45
C LYS A 354 -8.59 -18.31 10.66
N ASP A 355 -8.42 -17.22 11.41
CA ASP A 355 -9.49 -16.28 11.76
C ASP A 355 -9.97 -15.47 10.54
N ILE A 356 -9.11 -15.29 9.53
CA ILE A 356 -9.47 -14.74 8.22
C ILE A 356 -10.21 -15.79 7.38
N PHE A 357 -9.64 -16.98 7.19
CA PHE A 357 -10.24 -18.06 6.40
C PHE A 357 -11.58 -18.58 6.95
N SER A 358 -11.82 -18.43 8.26
CA SER A 358 -13.08 -18.84 8.90
C SER A 358 -14.24 -17.86 8.69
N ASP A 359 -14.01 -16.69 8.09
CA ASP A 359 -15.09 -15.75 7.76
C ASP A 359 -15.90 -16.28 6.56
N ILE A 360 -17.17 -16.62 6.79
CA ILE A 360 -18.07 -17.13 5.75
C ILE A 360 -18.23 -16.18 4.55
N ASN A 361 -18.02 -14.88 4.75
CA ASN A 361 -18.12 -13.86 3.72
C ASN A 361 -16.85 -13.74 2.86
N LEU A 362 -15.75 -14.40 3.24
CA LEU A 362 -14.50 -14.41 2.48
C LEU A 362 -14.57 -15.34 1.25
N LYS A 363 -15.43 -16.35 1.25
CA LYS A 363 -15.51 -17.35 0.17
C LYS A 363 -15.78 -16.70 -1.21
N HIS A 364 -14.85 -16.86 -2.14
CA HIS A 364 -14.90 -16.31 -3.50
C HIS A 364 -14.03 -17.14 -4.47
N GLU A 365 -14.33 -17.10 -5.79
CA GLU A 365 -13.64 -17.93 -6.79
C GLU A 365 -12.14 -17.62 -6.99
N ASN A 366 -11.71 -16.44 -6.54
CA ASN A 366 -10.34 -15.95 -6.60
C ASN A 366 -9.70 -15.78 -5.21
N ILE A 367 -10.24 -16.46 -4.19
CA ILE A 367 -9.61 -16.65 -2.88
C ILE A 367 -9.38 -18.16 -2.69
N LEU A 368 -8.23 -18.55 -2.14
CA LEU A 368 -7.91 -19.96 -1.93
C LEU A 368 -8.97 -20.65 -1.07
N GLN A 369 -9.51 -21.76 -1.57
CA GLN A 369 -10.51 -22.54 -0.85
C GLN A 369 -9.91 -23.19 0.40
N PHE A 370 -10.36 -22.73 1.56
CA PHE A 370 -10.09 -23.31 2.86
C PHE A 370 -11.03 -24.49 3.14
N LEU A 371 -10.50 -25.56 3.73
CA LEU A 371 -11.27 -26.72 4.18
C LEU A 371 -11.40 -26.71 5.71
N THR A 372 -10.27 -26.69 6.43
CA THR A 372 -10.27 -26.67 7.90
C THR A 372 -8.90 -26.28 8.47
N ALA A 373 -8.87 -25.98 9.78
CA ALA A 373 -7.65 -25.76 10.55
C ALA A 373 -7.58 -26.76 11.72
N GLU A 374 -6.43 -27.41 11.88
CA GLU A 374 -6.25 -28.48 12.86
C GLU A 374 -5.07 -28.22 13.81
N GLU A 375 -5.14 -28.82 14.99
CA GLU A 375 -4.04 -28.84 15.95
C GLU A 375 -3.56 -30.29 16.12
N ARG A 376 -2.31 -30.57 15.71
CA ARG A 376 -1.76 -31.93 15.74
C ARG A 376 -0.65 -32.04 16.78
N LYS A 377 -0.72 -33.08 17.62
CA LYS A 377 0.38 -33.45 18.53
C LYS A 377 1.38 -34.34 17.78
N THR A 378 2.65 -34.06 17.97
CA THR A 378 3.80 -34.81 17.43
C THR A 378 4.75 -35.16 18.57
N GLU A 379 5.71 -36.05 18.32
CA GLU A 379 6.73 -36.43 19.33
C GLU A 379 7.59 -35.24 19.79
N LEU A 380 7.78 -34.24 18.92
CA LEU A 380 8.61 -33.05 19.17
C LEU A 380 7.83 -31.86 19.73
N GLY A 381 6.49 -31.95 19.85
CA GLY A 381 5.64 -30.84 20.30
C GLY A 381 4.33 -30.74 19.53
N LYS A 382 3.77 -29.54 19.46
CA LYS A 382 2.49 -29.26 18.79
C LYS A 382 2.72 -28.57 17.46
N GLN A 383 2.00 -29.02 16.43
CA GLN A 383 1.94 -28.37 15.12
C GLN A 383 0.54 -27.83 14.88
N TYR A 384 0.46 -26.77 14.09
CA TYR A 384 -0.77 -26.13 13.69
C TYR A 384 -0.90 -26.20 12.17
N TRP A 385 -2.00 -26.75 11.68
CA TRP A 385 -2.19 -27.06 10.26
C TRP A 385 -3.32 -26.19 9.70
N LEU A 386 -3.15 -25.68 8.48
CA LEU A 386 -4.24 -25.17 7.63
C LEU A 386 -4.34 -26.07 6.40
N ILE A 387 -5.55 -26.53 6.10
CA ILE A 387 -5.82 -27.47 5.02
C ILE A 387 -6.68 -26.75 3.98
N THR A 388 -6.20 -26.74 2.74
CA THR A 388 -6.71 -25.92 1.63
C THR A 388 -6.71 -26.74 0.33
N ALA A 389 -7.43 -26.27 -0.69
CA ALA A 389 -7.41 -26.91 -2.01
C ALA A 389 -6.00 -26.87 -2.64
N PHE A 390 -5.60 -27.93 -3.33
CA PHE A 390 -4.31 -27.97 -4.02
C PHE A 390 -4.42 -27.44 -5.45
N HIS A 391 -3.55 -26.51 -5.84
CA HIS A 391 -3.46 -25.99 -7.21
C HIS A 391 -2.15 -26.42 -7.88
N ALA A 392 -2.24 -27.40 -8.77
CA ALA A 392 -1.10 -28.11 -9.33
C ALA A 392 -0.16 -27.27 -10.23
N LYS A 393 -0.58 -26.10 -10.71
CA LYS A 393 0.29 -25.15 -11.45
C LYS A 393 1.19 -24.33 -10.52
N GLY A 394 0.96 -24.36 -9.21
CA GLY A 394 1.76 -23.67 -8.20
C GLY A 394 1.46 -22.17 -8.11
N ASN A 395 2.45 -21.42 -7.61
CA ASN A 395 2.39 -19.96 -7.52
C ASN A 395 2.66 -19.29 -8.89
N LEU A 396 2.18 -18.07 -9.04
CA LEU A 396 2.28 -17.28 -10.27
C LEU A 396 3.74 -16.97 -10.63
N GLN A 397 4.62 -16.71 -9.67
CA GLN A 397 6.05 -16.46 -9.92
C GLN A 397 6.72 -17.63 -10.65
N GLU A 398 6.60 -18.85 -10.11
CA GLU A 398 7.11 -20.07 -10.77
C GLU A 398 6.42 -20.35 -12.10
N TYR A 399 5.12 -20.05 -12.20
CA TYR A 399 4.36 -20.22 -13.44
C TYR A 399 4.90 -19.31 -14.54
N LEU A 400 5.07 -18.01 -14.27
CA LEU A 400 5.61 -17.02 -15.21
C LEU A 400 7.10 -17.24 -15.52
N THR A 401 7.87 -17.80 -14.58
CA THR A 401 9.25 -18.24 -14.82
C THR A 401 9.31 -19.35 -15.87
N ARG A 402 8.39 -20.32 -15.81
CA ARG A 402 8.38 -21.51 -16.67
C ARG A 402 7.65 -21.33 -18.00
N HIS A 403 6.77 -20.33 -18.12
CA HIS A 403 5.88 -20.18 -19.28
C HIS A 403 5.92 -18.76 -19.85
N VAL A 404 5.74 -18.65 -21.16
CA VAL A 404 5.26 -17.43 -21.82
C VAL A 404 3.74 -17.57 -21.94
N ILE A 405 2.99 -16.54 -21.56
CA ILE A 405 1.53 -16.56 -21.54
C ILE A 405 0.96 -15.88 -22.81
N SER A 406 -0.27 -16.22 -23.20
CA SER A 406 -0.97 -15.52 -24.27
C SER A 406 -1.68 -14.25 -23.78
N TRP A 407 -2.17 -13.42 -24.71
CA TRP A 407 -3.08 -12.32 -24.40
C TRP A 407 -4.33 -12.77 -23.62
N GLU A 408 -4.93 -13.90 -24.00
CA GLU A 408 -6.10 -14.44 -23.30
C GLU A 408 -5.77 -14.85 -21.86
N ASP A 409 -4.61 -15.49 -21.66
CA ASP A 409 -4.13 -15.89 -20.34
C ASP A 409 -3.83 -14.68 -19.46
N LEU A 410 -3.16 -13.65 -20.00
CA LEU A 410 -2.92 -12.38 -19.29
C LEU A 410 -4.25 -11.76 -18.82
N ARG A 411 -5.26 -11.74 -19.69
CA ARG A 411 -6.55 -11.15 -19.37
C ARG A 411 -7.32 -11.97 -18.33
N ARG A 412 -7.24 -13.30 -18.38
CA ARG A 412 -7.80 -14.21 -17.35
C ARG A 412 -7.11 -14.04 -16.00
N LEU A 413 -5.77 -14.09 -15.97
CA LEU A 413 -4.95 -13.97 -14.75
C LEU A 413 -5.11 -12.58 -14.11
N GLY A 414 -4.95 -11.50 -14.89
CA GLY A 414 -5.07 -10.13 -14.39
C GLY A 414 -6.49 -9.79 -13.92
N GLY A 415 -7.51 -10.17 -14.69
CA GLY A 415 -8.90 -9.91 -14.31
C GLY A 415 -9.34 -10.68 -13.06
N SER A 416 -8.89 -11.93 -12.89
CA SER A 416 -9.17 -12.72 -11.68
C SER A 416 -8.38 -12.27 -10.46
N LEU A 417 -7.14 -11.79 -10.64
CA LEU A 417 -6.38 -11.13 -9.58
C LEU A 417 -7.11 -9.89 -9.06
N ALA A 418 -7.53 -9.00 -9.97
CA ALA A 418 -8.24 -7.78 -9.62
C ALA A 418 -9.57 -8.07 -8.90
N ARG A 419 -10.38 -9.03 -9.38
CA ARG A 419 -11.61 -9.47 -8.68
C ARG A 419 -11.34 -10.06 -7.29
N GLY A 420 -10.27 -10.83 -7.13
CA GLY A 420 -9.85 -11.37 -5.83
C GLY A 420 -9.57 -10.26 -4.82
N ILE A 421 -8.81 -9.24 -5.22
CA ILE A 421 -8.45 -8.10 -4.36
C ILE A 421 -9.66 -7.20 -4.10
N ALA A 422 -10.49 -6.91 -5.11
CA ALA A 422 -11.73 -6.16 -4.96
C ALA A 422 -12.67 -6.82 -3.94
N HIS A 423 -12.82 -8.15 -3.98
CA HIS A 423 -13.59 -8.90 -2.99
C HIS A 423 -12.99 -8.82 -1.57
N LEU A 424 -11.65 -8.87 -1.41
CA LEU A 424 -11.01 -8.64 -0.11
C LEU A 424 -11.32 -7.23 0.43
N HIS A 425 -11.15 -6.21 -0.41
CA HIS A 425 -11.31 -4.80 -0.05
C HIS A 425 -12.77 -4.36 0.17
N SER A 426 -13.74 -5.10 -0.38
CA SER A 426 -15.16 -4.78 -0.25
C SER A 426 -15.68 -4.87 1.19
N ASP A 427 -16.50 -3.88 1.57
CA ASP A 427 -17.28 -3.82 2.81
C ASP A 427 -18.64 -4.55 2.70
N HIS A 428 -18.92 -5.15 1.55
CA HIS A 428 -20.13 -5.93 1.30
C HIS A 428 -19.86 -7.19 0.46
N THR A 429 -20.70 -8.21 0.64
CA THR A 429 -20.74 -9.39 -0.22
C THR A 429 -21.46 -9.09 -1.53
N LEU A 430 -21.29 -9.97 -2.53
CA LEU A 430 -22.02 -9.90 -3.81
C LEU A 430 -23.56 -9.88 -3.68
N CYS A 431 -24.11 -10.31 -2.54
CA CYS A 431 -25.55 -10.23 -2.25
C CYS A 431 -25.94 -9.04 -1.35
N GLY A 432 -25.05 -8.05 -1.19
CA GLY A 432 -25.30 -6.81 -0.46
C GLY A 432 -25.32 -6.93 1.06
N ARG A 433 -24.78 -8.00 1.64
CA ARG A 433 -24.63 -8.12 3.11
C ARG A 433 -23.33 -7.44 3.54
N PRO A 434 -23.29 -6.73 4.68
CA PRO A 434 -22.03 -6.22 5.22
C PRO A 434 -20.98 -7.32 5.40
N LYS A 435 -19.74 -7.01 5.03
CA LYS A 435 -18.54 -7.85 5.14
C LYS A 435 -17.44 -6.99 5.74
N MET A 436 -16.56 -7.57 6.56
CA MET A 436 -15.37 -6.84 7.02
C MET A 436 -14.37 -6.67 5.86
N PRO A 437 -13.90 -5.46 5.53
CA PRO A 437 -12.80 -5.28 4.58
C PRO A 437 -11.52 -5.92 5.12
N ILE A 438 -10.73 -6.51 4.23
CA ILE A 438 -9.46 -7.15 4.55
C ILE A 438 -8.41 -6.62 3.59
N VAL A 439 -7.26 -6.22 4.11
CA VAL A 439 -6.07 -5.86 3.32
C VAL A 439 -5.02 -6.94 3.48
N HIS A 440 -4.33 -7.26 2.40
CA HIS A 440 -3.45 -8.41 2.31
C HIS A 440 -2.05 -8.12 2.86
N ARG A 441 -1.49 -6.92 2.58
CA ARG A 441 -0.19 -6.39 3.08
C ARG A 441 1.07 -7.17 2.68
N ASP A 442 0.94 -8.23 1.88
CA ASP A 442 2.07 -8.98 1.30
C ASP A 442 1.71 -9.60 -0.07
N LEU A 443 1.00 -8.83 -0.89
CA LEU A 443 0.68 -9.20 -2.27
C LEU A 443 1.95 -9.24 -3.12
N LYS A 444 2.17 -10.38 -3.77
CA LYS A 444 3.29 -10.68 -4.65
C LYS A 444 3.00 -11.94 -5.45
N SER A 445 3.70 -12.14 -6.56
CA SER A 445 3.48 -13.30 -7.44
C SER A 445 3.75 -14.66 -6.80
N SER A 446 4.53 -14.75 -5.71
CA SER A 446 4.68 -16.00 -4.94
C SER A 446 3.46 -16.36 -4.07
N ASN A 447 2.61 -15.38 -3.74
CA ASN A 447 1.44 -15.53 -2.86
C ASN A 447 0.11 -15.57 -3.63
N ILE A 448 0.19 -15.73 -4.95
CA ILE A 448 -0.94 -15.88 -5.86
C ILE A 448 -0.81 -17.24 -6.53
N LEU A 449 -1.85 -18.08 -6.45
CA LEU A 449 -1.85 -19.42 -7.04
C LEU A 449 -2.55 -19.40 -8.41
N VAL A 450 -2.07 -20.24 -9.33
CA VAL A 450 -2.66 -20.39 -10.66
C VAL A 450 -3.57 -21.63 -10.68
N LYS A 451 -4.86 -21.43 -10.93
CA LYS A 451 -5.87 -22.49 -11.05
C LYS A 451 -5.79 -23.21 -12.39
N GLY A 452 -6.45 -24.37 -12.49
CA GLY A 452 -6.44 -25.21 -13.70
C GLY A 452 -6.93 -24.50 -14.97
N ASP A 453 -7.88 -23.57 -14.80
CA ASP A 453 -8.53 -22.73 -15.81
C ASP A 453 -7.73 -21.48 -16.24
N LEU A 454 -6.54 -21.28 -15.65
CA LEU A 454 -5.70 -20.07 -15.76
C LEU A 454 -6.33 -18.80 -15.18
N THR A 455 -7.15 -18.95 -14.13
CA THR A 455 -7.49 -17.86 -13.21
C THR A 455 -6.58 -17.88 -11.97
N CYS A 456 -6.46 -16.75 -11.29
CA CYS A 456 -5.75 -16.59 -10.03
C CYS A 456 -6.64 -16.89 -8.82
N CYS A 457 -6.03 -17.29 -7.72
CA CYS A 457 -6.58 -17.11 -6.38
C CYS A 457 -5.52 -16.65 -5.37
N LEU A 458 -5.93 -15.82 -4.40
CA LEU A 458 -5.06 -15.26 -3.36
C LEU A 458 -4.86 -16.25 -2.20
N CYS A 459 -3.65 -16.29 -1.63
CA CYS A 459 -3.30 -17.12 -0.49
C CYS A 459 -2.30 -16.41 0.45
N ASP A 460 -1.96 -17.04 1.58
CA ASP A 460 -0.97 -16.54 2.56
C ASP A 460 -1.39 -15.23 3.27
N PHE A 461 -2.43 -15.33 4.09
CA PHE A 461 -3.00 -14.19 4.84
C PHE A 461 -2.29 -13.89 6.16
N GLY A 462 -1.06 -14.39 6.38
CA GLY A 462 -0.36 -14.32 7.67
C GLY A 462 0.01 -12.91 8.16
N LEU A 463 0.04 -11.94 7.25
CA LEU A 463 0.27 -10.51 7.53
C LEU A 463 -0.97 -9.63 7.29
N SER A 464 -2.07 -10.24 6.86
CA SER A 464 -3.29 -9.54 6.47
C SER A 464 -4.02 -8.95 7.68
N LEU A 465 -4.70 -7.82 7.45
CA LEU A 465 -5.39 -7.06 8.49
C LEU A 465 -6.88 -6.96 8.16
N ARG A 466 -7.73 -7.34 9.11
CA ARG A 466 -9.16 -7.03 9.07
C ARG A 466 -9.32 -5.57 9.48
N LEU A 467 -9.97 -4.76 8.65
CA LEU A 467 -10.13 -3.32 8.88
C LEU A 467 -11.31 -3.06 9.82
N ASP A 468 -11.20 -3.55 11.05
CA ASP A 468 -12.22 -3.41 12.08
C ASP A 468 -12.32 -1.95 12.55
N PRO A 469 -13.51 -1.31 12.55
CA PRO A 469 -13.69 0.07 13.03
C PRO A 469 -13.33 0.30 14.50
N THR A 470 -13.07 -0.76 15.27
CA THR A 470 -12.62 -0.68 16.67
C THR A 470 -11.09 -0.60 16.83
N LEU A 471 -10.31 -0.78 15.76
CA LEU A 471 -8.86 -0.62 15.79
C LEU A 471 -8.47 0.83 16.09
N SER A 472 -7.58 1.04 17.06
CA SER A 472 -7.01 2.36 17.31
C SER A 472 -5.88 2.68 16.33
N VAL A 473 -5.55 3.96 16.19
CA VAL A 473 -4.37 4.41 15.43
C VAL A 473 -3.09 3.77 15.97
N ASP A 474 -3.01 3.56 17.29
CA ASP A 474 -1.88 2.86 17.93
C ASP A 474 -1.82 1.38 17.53
N ASP A 475 -2.95 0.67 17.43
CA ASP A 475 -2.96 -0.72 16.93
C ASP A 475 -2.49 -0.79 15.47
N LEU A 476 -2.93 0.16 14.64
CA LEU A 476 -2.54 0.27 13.25
C LEU A 476 -1.04 0.60 13.11
N ALA A 477 -0.50 1.51 13.92
CA ALA A 477 0.92 1.84 13.95
C ALA A 477 1.78 0.65 14.42
N ASN A 478 1.37 -0.01 15.52
CA ASN A 478 2.04 -1.20 16.06
C ASN A 478 1.96 -2.41 15.12
N SER A 479 1.04 -2.42 14.16
CA SER A 479 0.99 -3.44 13.10
C SER A 479 2.18 -3.38 12.12
N GLY A 480 2.99 -2.32 12.17
CA GLY A 480 4.36 -2.23 11.64
C GLY A 480 4.54 -2.16 10.12
N GLN A 481 5.77 -1.86 9.70
CA GLN A 481 6.20 -1.93 8.30
C GLN A 481 6.44 -3.40 7.88
N VAL A 482 5.37 -4.15 7.68
CA VAL A 482 5.40 -5.58 7.30
C VAL A 482 5.20 -5.79 5.80
N GLY A 483 5.51 -7.00 5.32
CA GLY A 483 5.42 -7.40 3.92
C GLY A 483 6.80 -7.55 3.27
N THR A 484 6.80 -7.81 1.97
CA THR A 484 8.02 -8.02 1.18
C THR A 484 8.52 -6.70 0.62
N ALA A 485 9.71 -6.26 1.03
CA ALA A 485 10.27 -4.94 0.67
C ALA A 485 10.22 -4.60 -0.84
N ARG A 486 10.41 -5.59 -1.73
CA ARG A 486 10.33 -5.43 -3.19
C ARG A 486 8.97 -4.90 -3.69
N TYR A 487 7.89 -5.21 -2.97
CA TYR A 487 6.51 -4.89 -3.33
C TYR A 487 5.91 -3.76 -2.49
N MET A 488 6.61 -3.28 -1.45
CA MET A 488 6.12 -2.20 -0.60
C MET A 488 5.87 -0.91 -1.39
N ALA A 489 4.72 -0.30 -1.13
CA ALA A 489 4.34 0.99 -1.71
C ALA A 489 5.22 2.15 -1.18
N PRO A 490 5.34 3.27 -1.92
CA PRO A 490 6.10 4.45 -1.53
C PRO A 490 5.88 4.89 -0.07
N GLU A 491 4.63 5.09 0.32
CA GLU A 491 4.20 5.51 1.65
C GLU A 491 4.47 4.47 2.74
N VAL A 492 4.52 3.18 2.38
CA VAL A 492 4.96 2.09 3.27
C VAL A 492 6.47 2.19 3.46
N LEU A 493 7.24 2.38 2.39
CA LEU A 493 8.70 2.50 2.44
C LEU A 493 9.18 3.72 3.24
N GLU A 494 8.47 4.86 3.15
CA GLU A 494 8.77 6.08 3.92
C GLU A 494 8.19 6.07 5.35
N SER A 495 7.39 5.04 5.71
CA SER A 495 6.63 4.99 6.98
C SER A 495 5.70 6.19 7.19
N ARG A 496 5.06 6.66 6.11
CA ARG A 496 4.14 7.82 6.09
C ARG A 496 2.72 7.45 5.64
N MET A 497 2.26 6.25 5.99
CA MET A 497 0.86 5.86 5.77
C MET A 497 -0.09 6.73 6.60
N ASN A 498 -1.19 7.18 6.00
CA ASN A 498 -2.27 7.82 6.75
C ASN A 498 -3.07 6.76 7.53
N LEU A 499 -2.78 6.63 8.82
CA LEU A 499 -3.44 5.65 9.70
C LEU A 499 -4.87 6.04 10.10
N GLU A 500 -5.30 7.28 9.89
CA GLU A 500 -6.68 7.71 10.12
C GLU A 500 -7.61 7.28 8.98
N ASN A 501 -7.10 7.21 7.75
CA ASN A 501 -7.85 6.73 6.60
C ASN A 501 -7.57 5.24 6.34
N VAL A 502 -8.56 4.40 6.64
CA VAL A 502 -8.56 2.95 6.38
C VAL A 502 -8.31 2.61 4.90
N GLU A 503 -8.67 3.49 3.97
CA GLU A 503 -8.41 3.29 2.52
C GLU A 503 -6.91 3.27 2.20
N SER A 504 -6.05 3.91 3.01
CA SER A 504 -4.60 3.93 2.81
C SER A 504 -4.00 2.55 2.72
N PHE A 505 -4.48 1.61 3.54
CA PHE A 505 -4.01 0.22 3.52
C PHE A 505 -4.39 -0.50 2.23
N LYS A 506 -5.58 -0.24 1.66
CA LYS A 506 -6.00 -0.83 0.38
C LYS A 506 -5.19 -0.26 -0.79
N GLN A 507 -4.85 1.02 -0.74
CA GLN A 507 -3.98 1.67 -1.74
C GLN A 507 -2.57 1.03 -1.78
N THR A 508 -2.06 0.47 -0.67
CA THR A 508 -0.79 -0.31 -0.66
C THR A 508 -0.90 -1.66 -1.39
N ASP A 509 -2.04 -2.35 -1.25
CA ASP A 509 -2.33 -3.60 -1.95
C ASP A 509 -2.48 -3.35 -3.46
N VAL A 510 -3.07 -2.21 -3.86
CA VAL A 510 -3.19 -1.79 -5.28
C VAL A 510 -1.82 -1.57 -5.91
N TYR A 511 -0.89 -0.89 -5.22
CA TYR A 511 0.48 -0.71 -5.70
C TYR A 511 1.17 -2.08 -5.90
N SER A 512 0.99 -2.98 -4.94
CA SER A 512 1.54 -4.35 -5.01
C SER A 512 0.95 -5.15 -6.18
N MET A 513 -0.36 -5.01 -6.43
CA MET A 513 -1.06 -5.59 -7.58
C MET A 513 -0.50 -5.07 -8.91
N ALA A 514 -0.20 -3.77 -9.02
CA ALA A 514 0.36 -3.17 -10.23
C ALA A 514 1.69 -3.82 -10.64
N LEU A 515 2.56 -4.09 -9.67
CA LEU A 515 3.83 -4.78 -9.90
C LEU A 515 3.60 -6.23 -10.40
N VAL A 516 2.60 -6.94 -9.86
CA VAL A 516 2.24 -8.28 -10.33
C VAL A 516 1.60 -8.25 -11.74
N LEU A 517 0.78 -7.25 -12.05
CA LEU A 517 0.25 -7.06 -13.41
C LEU A 517 1.37 -6.79 -14.41
N TRP A 518 2.43 -6.06 -14.01
CA TRP A 518 3.63 -5.89 -14.82
C TRP A 518 4.38 -7.22 -15.01
N GLU A 519 4.50 -8.07 -13.97
CA GLU A 519 5.11 -9.40 -14.10
C GLU A 519 4.34 -10.31 -15.09
N MET A 520 3.01 -10.28 -15.06
CA MET A 520 2.20 -11.01 -16.04
C MET A 520 2.41 -10.46 -17.45
N THR A 521 2.40 -9.12 -17.59
CA THR A 521 2.53 -8.44 -18.89
C THR A 521 3.91 -8.68 -19.52
N SER A 522 4.98 -8.67 -18.72
CA SER A 522 6.36 -8.92 -19.17
C SER A 522 6.59 -10.31 -19.76
N ARG A 523 5.68 -11.24 -19.49
CA ARG A 523 5.69 -12.62 -19.98
C ARG A 523 4.60 -12.94 -21.01
N CYS A 524 3.87 -11.92 -21.48
CA CYS A 524 2.82 -12.07 -22.48
C CYS A 524 3.38 -11.98 -23.91
N ASN A 525 3.09 -12.96 -24.77
CA ASN A 525 3.57 -12.97 -26.16
C ASN A 525 3.00 -11.84 -27.05
N ALA A 526 1.93 -11.17 -26.64
CA ALA A 526 1.37 -10.02 -27.35
C ALA A 526 2.28 -8.79 -27.35
N VAL A 527 3.30 -8.74 -26.48
CA VAL A 527 4.30 -7.66 -26.46
C VAL A 527 5.39 -7.81 -27.53
N GLY A 528 5.39 -8.91 -28.29
CA GLY A 528 6.41 -9.25 -29.28
C GLY A 528 7.53 -10.11 -28.70
N GLU A 529 8.74 -9.57 -28.60
CA GLU A 529 9.89 -10.28 -28.03
C GLU A 529 9.78 -10.33 -26.50
N VAL A 530 9.65 -11.55 -25.96
CA VAL A 530 9.48 -11.80 -24.53
C VAL A 530 10.82 -12.20 -23.91
N LYS A 531 11.32 -11.37 -22.98
CA LYS A 531 12.52 -11.66 -22.18
C LYS A 531 12.24 -12.74 -21.14
N ASP A 532 13.30 -13.36 -20.61
CA ASP A 532 13.20 -14.22 -19.43
C ASP A 532 12.56 -13.49 -18.24
N TYR A 533 11.91 -14.24 -17.35
CA TYR A 533 11.25 -13.67 -16.17
C TYR A 533 12.28 -13.05 -15.21
N GLU A 534 12.06 -11.78 -14.89
CA GLU A 534 12.69 -11.10 -13.75
C GLU A 534 11.60 -10.61 -12.79
N PRO A 535 11.81 -10.70 -11.46
CA PRO A 535 10.91 -10.05 -10.50
C PRO A 535 11.00 -8.52 -10.63
N PRO A 536 10.01 -7.75 -10.14
CA PRO A 536 10.02 -6.29 -10.21
C PRO A 536 11.32 -5.72 -9.63
N PHE A 537 11.98 -4.80 -10.36
CA PHE A 537 13.31 -4.26 -10.00
C PHE A 537 14.46 -5.29 -9.96
N GLY A 538 14.31 -6.48 -10.54
CA GLY A 538 15.31 -7.57 -10.49
C GLY A 538 16.73 -7.17 -10.93
N SER A 539 16.84 -6.37 -11.99
CA SER A 539 18.10 -5.82 -12.49
C SER A 539 18.67 -4.63 -11.70
N LYS A 540 17.91 -4.05 -10.76
CA LYS A 540 18.30 -2.85 -9.99
C LYS A 540 18.65 -3.13 -8.52
N VAL A 541 18.11 -4.20 -7.94
CA VAL A 541 18.35 -4.57 -6.53
C VAL A 541 18.65 -6.06 -6.38
N ARG A 542 19.42 -6.40 -5.33
CA ARG A 542 19.70 -7.80 -4.97
C ARG A 542 18.41 -8.63 -4.83
N GLU A 543 18.53 -9.95 -4.97
CA GLU A 543 17.42 -10.91 -4.89
C GLU A 543 16.49 -10.69 -3.68
N HIS A 544 17.08 -10.47 -2.50
CA HIS A 544 16.39 -10.21 -1.23
C HIS A 544 16.62 -8.75 -0.77
N PRO A 545 15.98 -7.73 -1.37
CA PRO A 545 16.30 -6.33 -1.09
C PRO A 545 15.93 -5.93 0.34
N CYS A 546 16.71 -5.02 0.94
CA CYS A 546 16.31 -4.35 2.17
C CYS A 546 15.40 -3.14 1.84
N VAL A 547 14.65 -2.67 2.83
CA VAL A 547 13.79 -1.47 2.72
C VAL A 547 14.56 -0.27 2.16
N GLU A 548 15.77 -0.01 2.64
CA GLU A 548 16.57 1.15 2.21
C GLU A 548 16.92 1.10 0.71
N SER A 549 17.34 -0.06 0.21
CA SER A 549 17.60 -0.27 -1.22
C SER A 549 16.35 -0.11 -2.09
N MET A 550 15.15 -0.27 -1.51
CA MET A 550 13.88 -0.05 -2.19
C MET A 550 13.45 1.42 -2.10
N LYS A 551 13.67 2.13 -0.98
CA LYS A 551 13.49 3.59 -0.89
C LYS A 551 14.29 4.31 -1.98
N ASP A 552 15.55 3.95 -2.13
CA ASP A 552 16.44 4.43 -3.19
C ASP A 552 15.76 4.37 -4.57
N ASN A 553 15.29 3.18 -4.96
CA ASN A 553 14.71 2.95 -6.26
C ASN A 553 13.30 3.57 -6.43
N VAL A 554 12.44 3.48 -5.42
CA VAL A 554 11.00 3.77 -5.53
C VAL A 554 10.64 5.21 -5.12
N LEU A 555 11.35 5.77 -4.13
CA LEU A 555 11.11 7.11 -3.58
C LEU A 555 12.06 8.16 -4.16
N ARG A 556 13.39 7.94 -4.05
CA ARG A 556 14.39 8.91 -4.50
C ARG A 556 14.45 8.95 -6.02
N ASP A 557 14.68 7.80 -6.65
CA ASP A 557 14.88 7.70 -8.10
C ASP A 557 13.54 7.65 -8.87
N ARG A 558 12.40 7.67 -8.14
CA ARG A 558 11.01 7.57 -8.64
C ARG A 558 10.79 6.41 -9.63
N GLY A 559 11.63 5.39 -9.51
CA GLY A 559 11.69 4.26 -10.42
C GLY A 559 10.48 3.34 -10.32
N ARG A 560 10.13 2.77 -11.47
CA ARG A 560 9.23 1.64 -11.63
C ARG A 560 9.90 0.57 -12.49
N PRO A 561 9.34 -0.64 -12.57
CA PRO A 561 9.69 -1.60 -13.62
C PRO A 561 9.50 -0.97 -15.01
N GLU A 562 10.37 -1.32 -15.97
CA GLU A 562 10.37 -0.71 -17.30
C GLU A 562 9.17 -1.19 -18.14
N ILE A 563 8.52 -0.28 -18.86
CA ILE A 563 7.53 -0.59 -19.90
C ILE A 563 8.14 -0.17 -21.25
N PRO A 564 8.74 -1.10 -22.01
CA PRO A 564 9.25 -0.82 -23.35
C PRO A 564 8.16 -0.32 -24.29
N SER A 565 8.44 0.73 -25.08
CA SER A 565 7.47 1.30 -26.02
C SER A 565 6.93 0.29 -27.05
N SER A 566 7.67 -0.80 -27.31
CA SER A 566 7.24 -1.90 -28.18
C SER A 566 6.01 -2.65 -27.66
N TRP A 567 5.79 -2.69 -26.35
CA TRP A 567 4.63 -3.34 -25.73
C TRP A 567 3.33 -2.60 -26.09
N LEU A 568 3.39 -1.28 -26.23
CA LEU A 568 2.24 -0.41 -26.48
C LEU A 568 1.71 -0.53 -27.93
N ASN A 569 2.38 -1.29 -28.80
CA ASN A 569 1.88 -1.57 -30.16
C ASN A 569 0.62 -2.44 -30.17
N HIS A 570 0.38 -3.23 -29.11
CA HIS A 570 -0.85 -4.01 -28.96
C HIS A 570 -1.85 -3.26 -28.08
N GLN A 571 -2.99 -2.86 -28.63
CA GLN A 571 -3.98 -2.00 -27.94
C GLN A 571 -4.41 -2.55 -26.57
N GLY A 572 -4.64 -3.86 -26.45
CA GLY A 572 -4.96 -4.47 -25.16
C GLY A 572 -3.81 -4.41 -24.14
N ILE A 573 -2.56 -4.51 -24.59
CA ILE A 573 -1.39 -4.37 -23.70
C ILE A 573 -1.23 -2.91 -23.29
N GLN A 574 -1.44 -1.97 -24.20
CA GLN A 574 -1.46 -0.54 -23.88
C GLN A 574 -2.45 -0.25 -22.74
N THR A 575 -3.70 -0.71 -22.83
CA THR A 575 -4.70 -0.50 -21.75
C THR A 575 -4.29 -1.14 -20.42
N VAL A 576 -3.65 -2.33 -20.44
CA VAL A 576 -3.11 -2.96 -19.22
C VAL A 576 -1.94 -2.15 -18.64
N CYS A 577 -1.04 -1.65 -19.49
CA CYS A 577 0.09 -0.80 -19.10
C CYS A 577 -0.36 0.56 -18.54
N GLU A 578 -1.36 1.20 -19.12
CA GLU A 578 -1.96 2.44 -18.61
C GLU A 578 -2.61 2.19 -17.24
N THR A 579 -3.40 1.12 -17.12
CA THR A 579 -4.08 0.74 -15.88
C THR A 579 -3.10 0.44 -14.74
N LEU A 580 -2.05 -0.35 -14.97
CA LEU A 580 -1.04 -0.60 -13.94
C LEU A 580 -0.18 0.63 -13.64
N ALA A 581 -0.02 1.55 -14.60
CA ALA A 581 0.70 2.80 -14.38
C ALA A 581 -0.05 3.76 -13.43
N GLU A 582 -1.38 3.83 -13.53
CA GLU A 582 -2.21 4.52 -12.55
C GLU A 582 -2.17 3.81 -11.17
N CYS A 583 -2.21 2.46 -11.15
CA CYS A 583 -2.16 1.71 -9.88
C CYS A 583 -0.84 1.81 -9.12
N TRP A 584 0.30 2.08 -9.77
CA TRP A 584 1.59 2.25 -9.09
C TRP A 584 1.99 3.71 -8.86
N ASP A 585 1.06 4.66 -8.94
CA ASP A 585 1.36 6.07 -8.71
C ASP A 585 2.02 6.30 -7.34
N HIS A 586 2.83 7.35 -7.24
CA HIS A 586 3.45 7.73 -5.98
C HIS A 586 2.41 8.25 -4.98
N ASP A 587 1.44 9.04 -5.44
CA ASP A 587 0.30 9.46 -4.61
C ASP A 587 -0.69 8.29 -4.47
N PRO A 588 -0.97 7.80 -3.25
CA PRO A 588 -1.89 6.70 -3.06
C PRO A 588 -3.36 7.06 -3.39
N GLU A 589 -3.76 8.34 -3.31
CA GLU A 589 -5.11 8.80 -3.66
C GLU A 589 -5.32 8.91 -5.19
N ALA A 590 -4.23 8.97 -5.97
CA ALA A 590 -4.28 8.95 -7.43
C ALA A 590 -4.48 7.53 -8.02
N ARG A 591 -4.38 6.48 -7.19
CA ARG A 591 -4.43 5.08 -7.64
C ARG A 591 -5.88 4.62 -7.87
N LEU A 592 -6.07 3.81 -8.91
CA LEU A 592 -7.34 3.11 -9.14
C LEU A 592 -7.65 2.12 -8.02
N THR A 593 -8.91 1.97 -7.63
CA THR A 593 -9.32 0.86 -6.77
C THR A 593 -9.20 -0.48 -7.49
N ALA A 594 -9.04 -1.58 -6.76
CA ALA A 594 -9.03 -2.92 -7.36
C ALA A 594 -10.34 -3.25 -8.12
N GLN A 595 -11.46 -2.65 -7.71
CA GLN A 595 -12.74 -2.76 -8.41
C GLN A 595 -12.70 -2.07 -9.80
N CYS A 596 -12.16 -0.85 -9.88
CA CYS A 596 -11.99 -0.14 -11.16
C CYS A 596 -11.04 -0.92 -12.12
N VAL A 597 -10.01 -1.59 -11.58
CA VAL A 597 -9.15 -2.46 -12.38
C VAL A 597 -9.91 -3.69 -12.89
N ALA A 598 -10.72 -4.34 -12.04
CA ALA A 598 -11.55 -5.47 -12.44
C ALA A 598 -12.57 -5.10 -13.54
N GLU A 599 -13.12 -3.88 -13.49
CA GLU A 599 -13.99 -3.31 -14.51
C GLU A 599 -13.26 -3.15 -15.86
N ARG A 600 -12.08 -2.50 -15.88
CA ARG A 600 -11.27 -2.37 -17.11
C ARG A 600 -10.88 -3.73 -17.72
N PHE A 601 -10.52 -4.72 -16.91
CA PHE A 601 -10.23 -6.09 -17.40
C PHE A 601 -11.48 -6.81 -17.95
N SER A 602 -12.67 -6.43 -17.49
CA SER A 602 -13.95 -6.93 -18.01
C SER A 602 -14.33 -6.25 -19.32
N GLU A 603 -14.10 -4.94 -19.48
CA GLU A 603 -14.29 -4.21 -20.74
C GLU A 603 -13.42 -4.78 -21.87
N LEU A 604 -12.16 -5.10 -21.58
CA LEU A 604 -11.26 -5.81 -22.49
C LEU A 604 -11.84 -7.17 -22.95
N GLU A 605 -12.59 -7.88 -22.10
CA GLU A 605 -13.29 -9.12 -22.49
C GLU A 605 -14.36 -8.87 -23.56
N HIS A 606 -15.13 -7.80 -23.39
CA HIS A 606 -16.25 -7.48 -24.24
C HIS A 606 -15.79 -7.02 -25.63
N LEU A 607 -14.72 -6.22 -25.69
CA LEU A 607 -14.16 -5.73 -26.96
C LEU A 607 -13.61 -6.87 -27.82
N ASP A 608 -12.86 -7.83 -27.25
CA ASP A 608 -12.35 -8.99 -28.00
C ASP A 608 -13.47 -9.92 -28.50
N ARG A 609 -14.53 -10.10 -27.70
CA ARG A 609 -15.70 -10.89 -28.13
C ARG A 609 -16.46 -10.23 -29.29
N LEU A 610 -16.41 -8.91 -29.42
CA LEU A 610 -17.01 -8.17 -30.54
C LEU A 610 -16.12 -8.19 -31.79
N SER A 611 -14.81 -7.98 -31.64
CA SER A 611 -13.85 -8.02 -32.76
C SER A 611 -13.78 -9.42 -33.39
N GLY A 612 -13.76 -10.48 -32.56
CA GLY A 612 -13.78 -11.87 -33.03
C GLY A 612 -15.02 -12.20 -33.87
N ARG A 613 -16.20 -11.73 -33.46
CA ARG A 613 -17.45 -11.94 -34.23
C ARG A 613 -17.44 -11.22 -35.58
N SER A 614 -16.93 -9.99 -35.63
CA SER A 614 -16.81 -9.22 -36.87
C SER A 614 -15.88 -9.86 -37.92
N SER A 615 -15.01 -10.80 -37.52
CA SER A 615 -14.13 -11.53 -38.44
C SER A 615 -14.76 -12.78 -39.07
N SER A 616 -15.98 -13.14 -38.67
CA SER A 616 -16.58 -14.46 -38.96
C SER A 616 -17.81 -14.45 -39.88
N GLU A 617 -18.23 -13.28 -40.39
CA GLU A 617 -19.35 -13.16 -41.34
C GLU A 617 -18.90 -12.86 -42.78
N GLU A 618 -19.70 -13.36 -43.73
CA GLU A 618 -19.53 -13.30 -45.20
C GLU A 618 -18.34 -14.04 -45.85
N LYS A 619 -18.57 -15.35 -46.07
CA LYS A 619 -18.25 -15.97 -47.37
C LYS A 619 -19.52 -16.58 -47.97
N ILE A 620 -20.29 -15.76 -48.69
CA ILE A 620 -21.48 -16.22 -49.43
C ILE A 620 -21.02 -17.02 -50.66
N PRO A 621 -21.56 -18.23 -50.95
CA PRO A 621 -21.21 -18.99 -52.15
C PRO A 621 -21.93 -18.47 -53.41
N GLU A 622 -21.20 -18.26 -54.50
CA GLU A 622 -21.79 -17.99 -55.82
C GLU A 622 -22.43 -19.24 -56.43
N HIS A 623 -23.76 -19.36 -56.35
CA HIS A 623 -24.61 -20.15 -57.24
C HIS A 623 -25.97 -19.44 -57.36
N GLY A 624 -26.59 -19.27 -58.53
CA GLY A 624 -26.20 -19.55 -59.90
C GLY A 624 -27.27 -19.00 -60.85
N SER A 625 -26.94 -18.80 -62.13
CA SER A 625 -27.83 -18.16 -63.11
C SER A 625 -29.23 -18.79 -63.20
N LEU A 626 -30.30 -18.01 -63.05
CA LEU A 626 -31.67 -18.41 -63.37
C LEU A 626 -32.20 -17.66 -64.60
N ASN A 627 -32.86 -18.41 -65.49
CA ASN A 627 -33.25 -17.95 -66.82
C ASN A 627 -34.39 -16.94 -66.83
N THR A 628 -34.35 -16.05 -67.84
CA THR A 628 -35.43 -15.16 -68.24
C THR A 628 -36.68 -15.91 -68.72
N THR A 629 -37.84 -15.56 -68.18
CA THR A 629 -39.14 -15.32 -68.88
C THR A 629 -40.14 -14.85 -67.80
N LYS A 630 -41.00 -13.85 -68.03
CA LYS A 630 -41.49 -13.27 -69.28
C LYS A 630 -41.89 -11.81 -69.07
#